data_AF-A0A7C5GRB8-F1
#
_entry.id   AF-A0A7C5GRB8-F1
#
_cell.length_a   1.000
_cell.length_b   1.000
_cell.length_c   1.000
_cell.angle_alpha   90.00
_cell.angle_beta   90.00
_cell.angle_gamma   90.00
#
_symmetry.space_group_name_H-M   'P 1'
#
loop_
_entity.id
_entity.type
_entity.pdbx_description
1 polymer ?
#
loop_
_entity_poly.entity_id
_entity_poly.type
_entity_poly.pdbx_seq_one_letter_code
_entity_poly.pdbx_strand_id
1 'polypeptide(L)'
;KVFLSLAIAESSLFIYFIGMHFSVDKVAPIVTDQVTKFSSNMVDPVPQAMILTTIVIGIAVLSLGLSFVISYYKLTGKMRIDEMDELGDNK
;
A
#
# COMPACT_ATOMS: atom_id res chain seq x y z
N LYS A 1 -3.47 -16.26 -2.41
CA LYS A 1 -4.35 -15.34 -3.18
C LYS A 1 -4.68 -14.06 -2.42
N VAL A 2 -5.00 -14.14 -1.13
CA VAL A 2 -5.36 -12.99 -0.27
C VAL A 2 -4.40 -11.79 -0.38
N PHE A 3 -3.08 -12.00 -0.24
CA PHE A 3 -2.11 -10.90 -0.30
C PHE A 3 -2.02 -10.19 -1.66
N LEU A 4 -2.29 -10.90 -2.76
CA LEU A 4 -2.35 -10.29 -4.09
C LEU A 4 -3.57 -9.38 -4.22
N SER A 5 -4.73 -9.84 -3.73
CA SER A 5 -5.95 -9.03 -3.70
C SER A 5 -5.77 -7.78 -2.84
N LEU A 6 -5.05 -7.89 -1.71
CA LEU A 6 -4.72 -6.76 -0.84
C LEU A 6 -3.85 -5.73 -1.57
N ALA A 7 -2.79 -6.17 -2.27
CA ALA A 7 -1.91 -5.27 -3.03
C ALA A 7 -2.66 -4.53 -4.17
N ILE A 8 -3.63 -5.20 -4.82
CA ILE A 8 -4.47 -4.58 -5.85
C ILE A 8 -5.40 -3.53 -5.23
N ALA A 9 -6.00 -3.82 -4.08
CA ALA A 9 -6.87 -2.86 -3.37
C ALA A 9 -6.09 -1.61 -2.94
N GLU A 10 -4.87 -1.79 -2.41
CA GLU A 10 -3.98 -0.70 -2.04
C GLU A 10 -3.61 0.18 -3.25
N SER A 11 -3.22 -0.44 -4.36
CA SER A 11 -2.91 0.28 -5.60
C SER A 11 -4.10 1.06 -6.15
N SER A 12 -5.30 0.50 -6.01
CA SER A 12 -6.55 1.16 -6.45
C SER A 12 -6.84 2.42 -5.62
N LEU A 13 -6.59 2.37 -4.31
CA LEU A 13 -6.69 3.54 -3.43
C LEU A 13 -5.70 4.63 -3.83
N PHE A 14 -4.47 4.29 -4.21
CA PHE A 14 -3.49 5.29 -4.66
C PHE A 14 -3.99 6.05 -5.88
N ILE A 15 -4.48 5.33 -6.90
CA ILE A 15 -5.03 5.95 -8.11
C ILE A 15 -6.25 6.82 -7.77
N TYR A 16 -7.12 6.35 -6.88
CA TYR A 16 -8.28 7.12 -6.43
C TYR A 16 -7.90 8.44 -5.74
N PHE A 17 -6.93 8.41 -4.81
CA PHE A 17 -6.47 9.60 -4.10
C PHE A 17 -5.77 10.60 -5.02
N ILE A 18 -4.93 10.11 -5.95
CA ILE A 18 -4.27 10.94 -6.96
C ILE A 18 -5.34 11.60 -7.85
N GLY A 19 -6.30 10.83 -8.34
CA GLY A 19 -7.37 11.33 -9.21
C GLY A 19 -8.23 12.42 -8.56
N MET A 20 -8.50 12.32 -7.26
CA MET A 20 -9.28 13.33 -6.53
C MET A 20 -8.55 14.67 -6.37
N HIS A 21 -7.21 14.64 -6.24
CA HIS A 21 -6.41 15.83 -5.90
C HIS A 21 -5.56 16.34 -7.07
N PHE A 22 -5.62 15.69 -8.23
CA PHE A 22 -4.95 16.13 -9.44
C PHE A 22 -5.76 17.23 -10.15
N SER A 23 -5.07 18.22 -10.73
CA SER A 23 -5.68 19.25 -11.58
C SER A 23 -4.74 19.56 -12.74
N VAL A 24 -5.29 19.64 -13.96
CA VAL A 24 -4.50 19.77 -15.21
C VAL A 24 -3.69 21.06 -15.27
N ASP A 25 -4.20 22.16 -14.70
CA ASP A 25 -3.54 23.47 -14.73
C ASP A 25 -2.52 23.67 -13.60
N LYS A 26 -2.28 22.66 -12.75
CA LYS A 26 -1.40 22.75 -11.59
C LYS A 26 -0.07 22.04 -11.82
N VAL A 27 1.00 22.65 -11.33
CA VAL A 27 2.37 22.10 -11.40
C VAL A 27 2.70 21.25 -10.18
N ALA A 28 3.68 20.36 -10.29
CA ALA A 28 4.14 19.56 -9.16
C ALA A 28 4.65 20.46 -8.01
N PRO A 29 4.38 20.11 -6.73
CA PRO A 29 4.78 20.90 -5.56
C PRO A 29 6.25 20.72 -5.20
N ILE A 30 7.14 21.02 -6.16
CA ILE A 30 8.59 20.92 -6.01
C ILE A 30 9.21 22.30 -6.23
N VAL A 31 9.87 22.83 -5.20
CA VAL A 31 10.60 24.10 -5.28
C VAL A 31 11.91 23.85 -6.03
N THR A 32 12.16 24.63 -7.07
CA THR A 32 13.37 24.55 -7.90
C THR A 32 13.97 25.95 -8.05
N ASP A 33 15.17 26.06 -8.63
CA ASP A 33 15.81 27.38 -8.86
C ASP A 33 14.96 28.33 -9.74
N GLN A 34 14.09 27.77 -10.59
CA GLN A 34 13.15 28.54 -11.42
C GLN A 34 11.80 28.84 -10.72
N VAL A 35 11.47 28.08 -9.67
CA VAL A 35 10.22 28.21 -8.90
C VAL A 35 10.57 28.45 -7.45
N THR A 36 10.78 29.72 -7.10
CA THR A 36 11.36 30.15 -5.81
C THR A 36 10.36 30.23 -4.66
N LYS A 37 9.05 30.06 -4.92
CA LYS A 37 8.00 30.10 -3.88
C LYS A 37 6.92 29.06 -4.13
N PHE A 38 6.45 28.46 -3.04
CA PHE A 38 5.25 27.64 -3.04
C PHE A 38 4.05 28.51 -3.45
N SER A 39 3.38 28.16 -4.54
CA SER A 39 2.33 28.98 -5.17
C SER A 39 1.00 28.22 -5.21
N SER A 40 -0.11 28.95 -5.27
CA SER A 40 -1.46 28.37 -5.41
C SER A 40 -1.65 27.56 -6.70
N ASN A 41 -0.74 27.71 -7.67
CA ASN A 41 -0.72 26.92 -8.90
C ASN A 41 -0.08 25.52 -8.72
N MET A 42 0.29 25.11 -7.50
CA MET A 42 0.83 23.77 -7.22
C MET A 42 -0.26 22.78 -6.81
N VAL A 43 -0.09 21.52 -7.19
CA VAL A 43 -0.92 20.39 -6.71
C VAL A 43 -0.74 20.24 -5.19
N ASP A 44 -1.79 19.82 -4.48
CA ASP A 44 -1.72 19.60 -3.03
C ASP A 44 -0.65 18.53 -2.70
N PRO A 45 0.38 18.88 -1.89
CA PRO A 45 1.42 17.92 -1.50
C PRO A 45 0.95 16.93 -0.43
N VAL A 46 -0.16 17.20 0.28
CA VAL A 46 -0.61 16.38 1.42
C VAL A 46 -0.95 14.95 0.99
N PRO A 47 -1.78 14.71 -0.05
CA PRO A 47 -2.05 13.35 -0.53
C PRO A 47 -0.80 12.62 -1.01
N GLN A 48 0.16 13.34 -1.61
CA GLN A 48 1.40 12.75 -2.15
C GLN A 48 2.29 12.21 -1.03
N ALA A 49 2.45 12.98 0.05
CA ALA A 49 3.17 12.54 1.23
C ALA A 49 2.49 11.33 1.90
N MET A 50 1.15 11.37 2.02
CA MET A 50 0.37 10.28 2.62
C MET A 50 0.50 8.97 1.84
N ILE A 51 0.43 9.02 0.50
CA ILE A 51 0.60 7.84 -0.36
C ILE A 51 2.01 7.25 -0.20
N LEU A 52 3.06 8.10 -0.18
CA LEU A 52 4.43 7.61 -0.04
C LEU A 52 4.64 6.87 1.29
N THR A 53 4.11 7.41 2.40
CA THR A 53 4.15 6.71 3.70
C THR A 53 3.35 5.40 3.65
N THR A 54 2.20 5.41 3.00
CA THR A 54 1.34 4.21 2.89
C THR A 54 2.04 3.11 2.10
N ILE A 55 2.70 3.42 0.98
CA ILE A 55 3.46 2.44 0.17
C ILE A 55 4.49 1.70 1.02
N VAL A 56 5.25 2.42 1.86
CA VAL A 56 6.28 1.81 2.71
C VAL A 56 5.63 0.88 3.75
N ILE A 57 4.53 1.31 4.36
CA ILE A 57 3.77 0.48 5.32
C ILE A 57 3.19 -0.75 4.63
N GLY A 58 2.60 -0.60 3.44
CA GLY A 58 2.02 -1.70 2.65
C GLY A 58 3.06 -2.77 2.31
N ILE A 59 4.23 -2.36 1.82
CA ILE A 59 5.33 -3.29 1.53
C ILE A 59 5.80 -4.02 2.81
N ALA A 60 5.89 -3.33 3.94
CA ALA A 60 6.27 -3.93 5.21
C ALA A 60 5.25 -5.00 5.68
N VAL A 61 3.95 -4.68 5.62
CA VAL A 61 2.88 -5.60 6.00
C VAL A 61 2.79 -6.79 5.04
N LEU A 62 2.92 -6.56 3.74
CA LEU A 62 2.96 -7.65 2.74
C LEU A 62 4.15 -8.57 2.98
N SER A 63 5.33 -8.01 3.26
CA SER A 63 6.54 -8.78 3.55
C SER A 63 6.39 -9.62 4.83
N LEU A 64 5.82 -9.03 5.88
CA LEU A 64 5.54 -9.73 7.13
C LEU A 64 4.52 -10.86 6.92
N GLY A 65 3.42 -10.58 6.23
CA GLY A 65 2.39 -11.57 5.91
C GLY A 65 2.95 -12.74 5.10
N LEU A 66 3.80 -12.46 4.10
CA LEU A 66 4.44 -13.50 3.30
C LEU A 66 5.45 -14.32 4.11
N SER A 67 6.19 -13.67 5.01
CA SER A 67 7.09 -14.35 5.96
C SER A 67 6.34 -15.35 6.84
N PHE A 68 5.15 -14.97 7.33
CA PHE A 68 4.28 -15.89 8.07
C PHE A 68 3.74 -17.02 7.20
N VAL A 69 3.32 -16.77 5.96
CA VAL A 69 2.87 -17.83 5.04
C VAL A 69 3.99 -18.85 4.80
N ILE A 70 5.22 -18.38 4.54
CA ILE A 70 6.37 -19.26 4.32
C ILE A 70 6.68 -20.07 5.59
N SER A 71 6.69 -19.41 6.75
CA SER A 71 6.97 -20.07 8.03
C SER A 71 5.90 -21.11 8.38
N TYR A 72 4.63 -20.79 8.16
CA TYR A 72 3.52 -21.72 8.35
C TYR A 72 3.62 -22.93 7.42
N TYR A 73 3.87 -22.69 6.12
CA TYR A 73 4.02 -23.78 5.15
C TYR A 73 5.18 -24.73 5.50
N LYS A 74 6.28 -24.22 6.07
CA LYS A 74 7.39 -25.06 6.54
C LYS A 74 7.02 -25.96 7.73
N LEU A 75 6.09 -25.53 8.56
CA LEU A 75 5.67 -26.27 9.77
C LEU A 75 4.55 -27.28 9.48
N THR A 76 3.57 -26.90 8.66
CA THR A 76 2.36 -27.71 8.45
C THR A 76 2.31 -28.38 7.06
N GLY A 77 3.07 -27.89 6.09
CA GLY A 77 2.98 -28.31 4.69
C GLY A 77 1.68 -27.87 4.00
N LYS A 78 0.80 -27.12 4.68
CA LYS A 78 -0.50 -26.68 4.18
C LYS A 78 -0.43 -25.26 3.65
N MET A 79 -1.13 -25.01 2.54
CA MET A 79 -1.23 -23.67 1.91
C MET A 79 -2.68 -23.15 1.85
N ARG A 80 -3.64 -24.03 2.11
CA ARG A 80 -5.07 -23.75 2.05
C ARG A 80 -5.58 -23.28 3.40
N ILE A 81 -6.29 -22.17 3.39
CA ILE A 81 -6.83 -21.55 4.61
C ILE A 81 -7.87 -22.45 5.26
N ASP A 82 -8.66 -23.16 4.46
CA ASP A 82 -9.69 -24.08 4.93
C ASP A 82 -9.13 -25.38 5.56
N GLU A 83 -7.84 -25.64 5.41
CA GLU A 83 -7.16 -26.80 6.00
C GLU A 83 -6.42 -26.44 7.32
N MET A 84 -6.44 -25.17 7.71
CA MET A 84 -5.79 -24.65 8.92
C MET A 84 -6.65 -24.94 10.17
N ASP A 85 -6.46 -26.12 10.76
CA ASP A 85 -7.25 -26.61 11.91
C ASP A 85 -6.38 -26.85 13.17
N GLU A 86 -5.15 -26.32 13.21
CA GLU A 86 -4.21 -26.59 14.30
C GLU A 86 -4.62 -25.96 15.65
N LEU A 87 -5.60 -25.04 15.63
CA LEU A 87 -6.19 -24.39 16.81
C LEU A 87 -7.63 -24.86 17.07
N GLY A 88 -8.16 -25.79 16.26
CA GLY A 88 -9.44 -26.43 16.48
C GLY A 88 -9.38 -27.29 17.72
N ASP A 89 -10.07 -26.84 18.77
CA ASP A 89 -10.15 -27.51 20.06
C ASP A 89 -10.60 -28.98 19.91
N ASN A 90 -10.06 -29.83 20.79
CA ASN A 90 -10.25 -31.28 20.82
C ASN A 90 -11.70 -31.68 20.48
N LYS A 91 -11.85 -32.53 19.46
CA LYS A 91 -12.94 -33.50 19.40
C LYS A 91 -12.41 -34.89 19.67
#